data_AF-A0A352PQG3-F1
#
_entry.id   AF-A0A352PQG3-F1
#
_cell.length_a   1.000
_cell.length_b   1.000
_cell.length_c   1.000
_cell.angle_alpha   90.00
_cell.angle_beta   90.00
_cell.angle_gamma   90.00
#
_symmetry.space_group_name_H-M   'P 1'
#
loop_
_entity.id
_entity.type
_entity.pdbx_description
1 polymer ?
#
loop_
_entity_poly.entity_id
_entity_poly.type
_entity_poly.pdbx_seq_one_letter_code
_entity_poly.pdbx_strand_id
1 'polypeptide(L)' 'STHDYVLIFTNQGRVYWVKVHEIPDMGPTSVGKAIVNLIPLQPNERIATILPVKEFTEGCFVVMATRRGIVKKT' A
#
# COMPACT_ATOMS: atom_id res chain seq x y z
N SER A 1 -2.39 -13.35 8.27
CA SER A 1 -1.63 -13.53 9.51
C SER A 1 -1.15 -12.18 10.02
N THR A 2 -0.81 -12.02 11.31
CA THR A 2 -0.28 -10.75 11.85
C THR A 2 1.03 -10.28 11.20
N HIS A 3 1.62 -11.12 10.34
CA HIS A 3 2.81 -10.84 9.54
C HIS A 3 2.48 -10.41 8.11
N ASP A 4 1.20 -10.32 7.74
CA ASP A 4 0.79 -9.85 6.43
C ASP A 4 1.12 -8.36 6.29
N TYR A 5 1.47 -7.98 5.06
CA TYR A 5 1.77 -6.62 4.67
C TYR A 5 0.67 -6.05 3.79
N VAL A 6 0.48 -4.74 3.88
CA VAL A 6 -0.30 -3.97 2.93
C VAL A 6 0.65 -3.02 2.21
N LEU A 7 0.83 -3.23 0.92
CA LEU A 7 1.61 -2.35 0.06
C LEU A 7 0.72 -1.23 -0.48
N ILE A 8 1.08 0.01 -0.21
CA ILE A 8 0.37 1.21 -0.66
C ILE A 8 1.25 1.91 -1.70
N PHE A 9 0.74 1.97 -2.92
CA PHE A 9 1.41 2.61 -4.05
C PHE A 9 0.85 3.99 -4.28
N THR A 10 1.71 4.96 -4.60
CA THR A 10 1.30 6.35 -4.84
C THR A 10 1.47 6.77 -6.28
N ASN A 11 0.80 7.86 -6.65
CA ASN A 11 0.93 8.49 -7.97
C ASN A 11 2.35 9.00 -8.29
N GLN A 12 3.19 9.17 -7.26
CA GLN A 12 4.60 9.55 -7.40
C GLN A 12 5.55 8.34 -7.55
N GLY A 13 5.00 7.12 -7.59
CA GLY A 13 5.78 5.89 -7.71
C GLY A 13 6.46 5.45 -6.42
N ARG A 14 6.02 5.97 -5.26
CA ARG A 14 6.47 5.48 -3.95
C ARG A 14 5.66 4.27 -3.53
N VAL A 15 6.31 3.41 -2.76
CA VAL A 15 5.68 2.24 -2.13
C VAL A 15 5.90 2.34 -0.64
N TYR A 16 4.81 2.24 0.11
CA TYR A 16 4.82 2.12 1.56
C TYR A 16 4.33 0.72 1.92
N TRP A 17 4.98 0.04 2.86
CA TRP A 17 4.45 -1.18 3.44
C TRP A 17 4.01 -0.89 4.87
N VAL A 18 2.82 -1.37 5.23
CA VAL A 18 2.29 -1.29 6.58
C VAL A 18 1.98 -2.70 7.01
N LYS A 19 2.40 -3.09 8.21
CA LYS A 19 2.02 -4.42 8.72
C LYS A 19 0.55 -4.38 9.13
N VAL A 20 -0.21 -5.42 8.82
CA VAL A 20 -1.66 -5.43 9.09
C VAL A 20 -1.97 -5.14 10.57
N HIS A 21 -1.12 -5.57 11.50
CA HIS A 21 -1.32 -5.31 12.94
C HIS A 21 -1.08 -3.85 13.37
N GLU A 22 -0.45 -3.02 12.54
CA GLU A 22 -0.29 -1.58 12.80
C GLU A 22 -1.55 -0.79 12.43
N ILE A 23 -2.46 -1.41 11.67
CA ILE A 23 -3.76 -0.85 11.33
C ILE A 23 -4.65 -0.99 12.57
N PRO A 24 -5.21 0.12 13.10
CA PRO A 24 -6.05 0.06 14.29
C PRO A 24 -7.30 -0.77 14.00
N ASP A 25 -7.50 -1.82 14.79
CA ASP A 25 -8.72 -2.61 14.75
C ASP A 25 -9.84 -1.78 15.38
N MET A 26 -10.89 -1.52 14.60
CA MET A 26 -12.02 -0.74 15.05
C MET A 26 -13.30 -1.52 14.79
N GLY A 27 -14.23 -1.43 15.74
CA GLY A 27 -15.51 -2.12 15.64
C GLY A 27 -16.25 -1.78 14.35
N PRO A 28 -17.14 -2.68 13.87
CA PRO A 28 -17.79 -2.57 12.57
C PRO A 28 -18.67 -1.32 12.39
N THR A 29 -19.05 -0.65 13.48
CA THR A 29 -19.80 0.62 13.48
C THR A 29 -18.92 1.86 13.47
N SER A 30 -17.60 1.72 13.53
CA SER A 30 -16.64 2.83 13.54
C SER A 30 -16.29 3.29 12.12
N VAL A 31 -16.06 4.60 11.96
CA VAL A 31 -15.79 5.25 10.65
C VAL A 31 -14.42 4.86 10.05
N GLY A 32 -13.57 4.15 10.79
CA GLY A 32 -12.20 3.85 10.36
C GLY A 32 -11.24 5.01 10.64
N LYS A 33 -9.94 4.75 10.48
CA LYS A 33 -8.91 5.79 10.49
C LYS A 33 -8.52 6.09 9.05
N ALA A 34 -8.35 7.37 8.71
CA ALA A 34 -7.91 7.74 7.38
C ALA A 34 -6.52 7.11 7.09
N ILE A 35 -6.39 6.45 5.95
CA ILE A 35 -5.16 5.78 5.51
C ILE A 35 -3.95 6.74 5.42
N VAL A 36 -4.21 8.02 5.15
CA VAL A 36 -3.21 9.09 5.13
C VAL A 36 -2.54 9.31 6.50
N ASN A 37 -3.15 8.84 7.59
CA ASN A 37 -2.57 8.91 8.93
C ASN A 37 -1.69 7.70 9.26
N LEU A 38 -1.67 6.68 8.40
CA LEU A 38 -0.84 5.48 8.57
C LEU A 38 0.50 5.58 7.84
N ILE A 39 0.60 6.46 6.84
CA ILE A 39 1.79 6.62 6.01
C ILE A 39 2.13 8.10 5.81
N PRO A 40 3.43 8.48 5.82
CA PRO A 40 3.85 9.86 5.60
C PRO A 40 3.80 10.22 4.11
N LEU A 41 2.63 10.66 3.64
CA LEU A 41 2.43 11.17 2.28
C LEU A 41 2.99 12.58 2.12
N GLN A 42 3.64 12.83 0.98
CA GLN A 42 4.12 14.16 0.60
C GLN A 42 2.96 15.06 0.11
N PRO A 43 3.15 16.39 0.10
CA PRO A 43 2.19 17.30 -0.54
C PRO A 43 1.91 16.89 -1.99
N ASN A 44 0.63 16.87 -2.38
CA ASN A 44 0.15 16.40 -3.69
C ASN A 44 0.38 14.91 -4.02
N GLU A 45 0.83 14.13 -3.04
CA GLU A 45 0.88 12.68 -3.18
C GLU A 45 -0.49 12.07 -2.91
N ARG A 46 -0.90 11.16 -3.79
CA ARG A 46 -2.19 10.47 -3.72
C ARG A 46 -1.97 8.98 -3.85
N ILE A 47 -2.76 8.21 -3.12
CA ILE A 47 -2.77 6.76 -3.22
C ILE A 47 -3.30 6.38 -4.60
N ALA A 48 -2.52 5.55 -5.29
CA ALA A 48 -2.86 5.00 -6.60
C ALA A 48 -3.48 3.61 -6.46
N THR A 49 -2.90 2.74 -5.62
CA THR A 49 -3.44 1.40 -5.37
C THR A 49 -2.96 0.83 -4.03
N ILE A 50 -3.66 -0.19 -3.54
CA ILE A 50 -3.37 -0.92 -2.31
C ILE A 50 -3.34 -2.41 -2.64
N LEU A 51 -2.26 -3.09 -2.28
CA LEU A 51 -2.06 -4.52 -2.54
C LEU A 51 -1.78 -5.26 -1.23
N PRO A 52 -2.68 -6.15 -0.77
CA PRO A 52 -2.37 -7.02 0.35
C PRO A 52 -1.40 -8.11 -0.08
N VAL A 53 -0.30 -8.26 0.66
CA VAL A 53 0.74 -9.26 0.44
C VAL A 53 0.90 -10.07 1.72
N LYS A 54 0.51 -11.36 1.65
CA LYS A 54 0.68 -12.27 2.78
C LYS A 54 2.15 -12.60 3.00
N GLU A 55 2.84 -12.97 1.93
CA GLU A 55 4.26 -13.36 1.93
C GLU A 55 4.92 -12.90 0.64
N PHE A 56 6.20 -12.51 0.73
CA PHE A 56 7.02 -12.19 -0.43
C PHE A 56 7.60 -13.49 -1.01
N THR A 57 6.81 -14.17 -1.83
CA THR A 57 7.22 -15.42 -2.47
C THR A 57 8.16 -15.15 -3.65
N GLU A 58 9.26 -15.89 -3.73
CA GLU A 58 10.15 -15.85 -4.90
C GLU A 58 9.37 -16.22 -6.18
N GLY A 59 9.64 -15.53 -7.28
CA GLY A 59 8.92 -15.70 -8.55
C GLY A 59 7.62 -14.91 -8.67
N CYS A 60 7.14 -14.29 -7.59
CA CYS A 60 6.09 -13.28 -7.64
C CYS A 60 6.70 -11.89 -7.82
N PHE A 61 6.07 -11.06 -8.66
CA PHE A 61 6.56 -9.72 -8.97
C PHE A 61 5.41 -8.71 -8.95
N VAL A 62 5.73 -7.47 -8.58
CA VAL A 62 4.86 -6.32 -8.72
C VAL A 62 5.16 -5.64 -10.05
N VAL A 63 4.12 -5.45 -10.86
CA VAL A 63 4.21 -4.69 -12.11
C VAL A 63 3.56 -3.32 -11.91
N MET A 64 4.31 -2.28 -12.19
CA MET A 64 3.84 -0.89 -12.19
C MET A 64 3.83 -0.35 -13.62
N ALA A 65 2.78 0.40 -13.96
CA ALA A 65 2.65 1.10 -15.22
C ALA A 65 2.40 2.60 -14.97
N THR A 66 3.05 3.46 -15.74
CA THR A 66 2.91 4.91 -15.65
C THR A 66 2.08 5.46 -16.80
N ARG A 67 1.50 6.66 -16.64
CA ARG A 67 0.75 7.35 -17.70
C ARG A 67 1.56 7.67 -18.96
N ARG A 68 2.90 7.66 -18.87
CA ARG A 68 3.81 7.88 -20.00
C ARG A 68 4.20 6.58 -20.72
N GLY A 69 3.56 5.46 -20.39
CA GLY A 69 3.83 4.17 -21.02
C GLY A 69 5.07 3.43 -20.49
N ILE A 70 5.70 3.92 -19.41
CA ILE A 70 6.82 3.22 -18.78
C ILE A 70 6.27 2.13 -17.86
N VAL A 71 6.74 0.90 -18.05
CA VAL A 71 6.41 -0.27 -17.23
C VAL A 71 7.65 -0.70 -16.44
N LYS A 72 7.48 -1.00 -15.16
CA LYS A 72 8.54 -1.53 -14.28
C LYS A 72 8.04 -2.76 -13.55
N LYS A 73 8.83 -3.83 -13.57
CA LYS A 73 8.58 -5.07 -12.80
C LYS A 73 9.62 -5.16 -11.68
N THR A 74 9.18 -5.37 -10.44
CA THR A 74 10.05 -5.52 -9.26
C THR A 74 9.63 -6.76 -8.48
#